data_AF-A0A5D4TA15-F1
#
_entry.id   AF-A0A5D4TA15-F1
#
_cell.length_a   1.000
_cell.length_b   1.000
_cell.length_c   1.000
_cell.angle_alpha   90.00
_cell.angle_beta   90.00
_cell.angle_gamma   90.00
#
_symmetry.space_group_name_H-M   'P 1'
#
loop_
_entity.id
_entity.type
_entity.pdbx_description
1 polymer ?
#
loop_
_entity_poly.entity_id
_entity_poly.type
_entity_poly.pdbx_seq_one_letter_code
_entity_poly.pdbx_strand_id
1 'polypeptide(L)'
;MIKNDEENAKYQSEIKVAWKFVKKEGWDDLTRGDWRNASVEITDISLGDMLDGEPHRDEVLMVSFESKENLINGVPSIFVDLQEKEVVGYVPTE
;
A
#
# COMPACT_ATOMS: atom_id res chain seq x y z
N MET A 1 1.66 0.74 -21.75
CA MET A 1 1.80 0.75 -20.28
C MET A 1 2.45 2.07 -19.88
N ILE A 2 1.66 3.09 -19.51
CA ILE A 2 2.14 4.40 -19.03
C ILE A 2 1.13 4.96 -17.99
N LYS A 3 0.46 4.11 -17.20
CA LYS A 3 -0.49 4.58 -16.18
C LYS A 3 0.18 4.78 -14.82
N ASN A 4 1.04 3.84 -14.42
CA ASN A 4 1.70 3.88 -13.11
C ASN A 4 2.58 5.11 -12.89
N ASP A 5 3.26 5.65 -13.91
CA ASP A 5 4.20 6.76 -13.72
C ASP A 5 3.50 8.08 -13.36
N GLU A 6 2.37 8.38 -14.00
CA GLU A 6 1.59 9.61 -13.71
C GLU A 6 0.85 9.51 -12.37
N GLU A 7 0.30 8.33 -12.05
CA GLU A 7 -0.37 8.09 -10.77
C GLU A 7 0.61 8.07 -9.60
N ASN A 8 1.80 7.47 -9.78
CA ASN A 8 2.86 7.53 -8.77
C ASN A 8 3.34 8.96 -8.55
N ALA A 9 3.41 9.79 -9.59
CA ALA A 9 3.73 11.21 -9.43
C ALA A 9 2.66 11.95 -8.62
N LYS A 10 1.38 11.63 -8.82
CA LYS A 10 0.24 12.23 -8.09
C LYS A 10 0.23 11.84 -6.60
N TYR A 11 0.50 10.57 -6.29
CA TYR A 11 0.33 10.01 -4.94
C TYR A 11 1.63 9.75 -4.19
N GLN A 12 2.71 10.48 -4.50
CA GLN A 12 4.01 10.25 -3.86
C GLN A 12 3.98 10.38 -2.33
N SER A 13 3.13 11.23 -1.75
CA SER A 13 3.03 11.36 -0.29
C SER A 13 2.49 10.09 0.35
N GLU A 14 1.43 9.54 -0.22
CA GLU A 14 0.69 8.37 0.23
C GLU A 14 1.54 7.11 0.05
N ILE A 15 2.23 6.99 -1.09
CA ILE A 15 3.19 5.90 -1.33
C ILE A 15 4.31 5.90 -0.27
N LYS A 16 4.82 7.08 0.10
CA LYS A 16 5.85 7.20 1.15
C LYS A 16 5.32 6.86 2.54
N VAL A 17 4.04 7.16 2.82
CA VAL A 17 3.37 6.77 4.07
C VAL A 17 3.23 5.25 4.14
N ALA A 18 2.70 4.62 3.09
CA ALA A 18 2.60 3.17 2.99
C ALA A 18 3.98 2.50 3.13
N TRP A 19 5.01 3.04 2.50
CA TRP A 19 6.36 2.49 2.59
C TRP A 19 6.95 2.56 4.00
N LYS A 20 6.71 3.65 4.73
CA LYS A 20 7.12 3.76 6.14
C LYS A 20 6.46 2.69 7.00
N PHE A 21 5.19 2.38 6.73
CA PHE A 21 4.46 1.32 7.41
C PHE A 21 5.04 -0.06 7.09
N VAL A 22 5.26 -0.39 5.80
CA VAL A 22 5.93 -1.62 5.36
C VAL A 22 7.27 -1.84 6.09
N LYS A 23 8.09 -0.78 6.23
CA LYS A 23 9.35 -0.82 6.99
C LYS A 23 9.17 -1.04 8.48
N LYS A 24 8.15 -0.41 9.07
CA LYS A 24 7.85 -0.55 10.50
C LYS A 24 7.45 -1.98 10.85
N GLU A 25 6.68 -2.62 9.98
CA GLU A 25 6.23 -4.01 10.13
C GLU A 25 7.28 -5.04 9.68
N GLY A 26 8.42 -4.60 9.14
CA GLY A 26 9.49 -5.48 8.66
C GLY A 26 9.18 -6.20 7.35
N TRP A 27 8.17 -5.76 6.61
CA TRP A 27 7.77 -6.34 5.33
C TRP A 27 8.65 -5.84 4.16
N ASP A 28 9.49 -4.84 4.38
CA ASP A 28 10.40 -4.35 3.34
C ASP A 28 11.43 -5.42 2.91
N ASP A 29 11.76 -6.36 3.81
CA ASP A 29 12.57 -7.52 3.48
C ASP A 29 11.92 -8.46 2.44
N LEU A 30 10.61 -8.39 2.24
CA LEU A 30 9.87 -9.15 1.25
C LEU A 30 9.81 -8.44 -0.10
N THR A 31 10.17 -7.16 -0.17
CA THR A 31 9.99 -6.32 -1.35
C THR A 31 11.13 -6.46 -2.36
N ARG A 32 10.80 -6.32 -3.65
CA ARG A 32 11.76 -6.15 -4.73
C ARG A 32 11.88 -4.66 -5.03
N GLY A 33 12.98 -4.06 -4.59
CA GLY A 33 13.30 -2.66 -4.85
C GLY A 33 12.85 -1.74 -3.73
N ASP A 34 12.36 -0.55 -4.08
CA ASP A 34 11.89 0.45 -3.12
C ASP A 34 10.54 1.03 -3.51
N TRP A 35 10.04 1.95 -2.69
CA TRP A 35 8.74 2.60 -2.85
C TRP A 35 8.45 3.20 -4.24
N ARG A 36 9.48 3.51 -5.04
CA ARG A 36 9.29 4.10 -6.37
C ARG A 36 8.64 3.14 -7.37
N ASN A 37 8.72 1.83 -7.11
CA ASN A 37 8.13 0.80 -7.95
C ASN A 37 6.71 0.44 -7.52
N ALA A 38 6.11 1.19 -6.59
CA ALA A 38 4.76 0.94 -6.15
C ALA A 38 3.77 1.03 -7.31
N SER A 39 2.70 0.26 -7.24
CA SER A 39 1.48 0.49 -8.00
C SER A 39 0.40 1.01 -7.06
N VAL A 40 -0.48 1.85 -7.58
CA VAL A 40 -1.55 2.46 -6.80
C VAL A 40 -2.89 2.27 -7.48
N GLU A 41 -3.92 2.06 -6.69
CA GLU A 41 -5.31 1.94 -7.14
C GLU A 41 -6.24 2.60 -6.12
N ILE A 42 -7.31 3.23 -6.59
CA ILE A 42 -8.37 3.77 -5.73
C ILE A 42 -9.41 2.66 -5.52
N THR A 43 -9.70 2.32 -4.27
CA THR A 43 -10.63 1.24 -3.91
C THR A 43 -11.39 1.58 -2.62
N ASP A 44 -12.40 0.79 -2.28
CA ASP A 44 -12.96 0.73 -0.93
C ASP A 44 -12.20 -0.28 -0.05
N ILE A 45 -12.45 -0.21 1.26
CA ILE A 45 -11.80 -1.02 2.30
C ILE A 45 -12.40 -2.43 2.47
N SER A 46 -13.38 -2.83 1.65
CA SER A 46 -14.03 -4.15 1.78
C SER A 46 -13.10 -5.32 1.43
N LEU A 47 -11.95 -5.02 0.81
CA LEU A 47 -10.99 -6.01 0.34
C LEU A 47 -9.93 -6.42 1.38
N GLY A 48 -9.91 -5.83 2.58
CA GLY A 48 -8.85 -6.08 3.55
C GLY A 48 -9.22 -5.84 5.01
N ASP A 49 -8.20 -5.94 5.86
CA ASP A 49 -8.31 -5.74 7.30
C ASP A 49 -8.00 -4.28 7.65
N MET A 50 -8.88 -3.67 8.45
CA MET A 50 -8.63 -2.36 9.03
C MET A 50 -7.80 -2.45 10.30
N LEU A 51 -6.99 -1.42 10.55
CA LEU A 51 -6.31 -1.29 11.82
C LEU A 51 -7.31 -0.92 12.93
N ASP A 52 -7.05 -1.40 14.14
CA ASP A 52 -7.93 -1.17 15.30
C ASP A 52 -8.11 0.33 15.58
N GLY A 53 -9.37 0.75 15.68
CA GLY A 53 -9.73 2.14 16.01
C GLY A 53 -9.85 3.08 14.82
N GLU A 54 -9.54 2.61 13.60
CA GLU A 54 -9.66 3.43 12.40
C GLU A 54 -11.13 3.60 11.95
N PRO A 55 -11.57 4.81 11.60
CA PRO A 55 -12.93 5.05 11.12
C PRO A 55 -13.12 4.48 9.72
N HIS A 56 -14.31 3.95 9.43
CA HIS A 56 -14.65 3.46 8.10
C HIS A 56 -14.49 4.56 7.05
N ARG A 57 -13.86 4.23 5.91
CA ARG A 57 -13.63 5.12 4.78
C ARG A 57 -14.26 4.52 3.52
N ASP A 58 -15.02 5.33 2.80
CA ASP A 58 -15.68 4.92 1.56
C ASP A 58 -14.67 4.69 0.42
N GLU A 59 -13.56 5.45 0.43
CA GLU A 59 -12.53 5.39 -0.59
C GLU A 59 -11.13 5.54 0.05
N VAL A 60 -10.22 4.67 -0.34
CA VAL A 60 -8.82 4.65 0.08
C VAL A 60 -7.91 4.46 -1.14
N LEU A 61 -6.65 4.85 -0.98
CA LEU A 61 -5.60 4.47 -1.92
C LEU A 61 -4.99 3.14 -1.49
N MET A 62 -5.13 2.11 -2.31
CA MET A 62 -4.39 0.88 -2.17
C MET A 62 -3.01 1.04 -2.83
N VAL A 63 -1.96 0.80 -2.04
CA VAL A 63 -0.57 0.86 -2.48
C VAL A 63 0.03 -0.53 -2.41
N SER A 64 0.45 -1.06 -3.56
CA SER A 64 1.07 -2.38 -3.65
C SER A 64 2.54 -2.24 -4.02
N PHE A 65 3.38 -3.06 -3.38
CA PHE A 65 4.82 -3.11 -3.65
C PHE A 65 5.18 -4.44 -4.28
N GLU A 66 6.11 -4.42 -5.24
CA GLU A 66 6.57 -5.64 -5.88
C GLU A 66 7.24 -6.54 -4.82
N SER A 67 6.84 -7.82 -4.78
CA SER A 67 7.42 -8.81 -3.88
C SER A 67 8.61 -9.52 -4.55
N LYS A 68 9.54 -10.02 -3.75
CA LYS A 68 10.57 -10.95 -4.25
C LYS A 68 9.91 -12.24 -4.73
N GLU A 69 10.49 -12.86 -5.76
CA GLU A 69 10.02 -14.14 -6.29
C GLU A 69 10.24 -15.28 -5.29
N ASN A 70 9.40 -16.33 -5.40
CA ASN A 70 9.48 -17.57 -4.60
C ASN A 70 9.26 -17.39 -3.09
N LEU A 71 8.54 -16.35 -2.67
CA LEU A 71 8.05 -16.23 -1.31
C LEU A 71 6.73 -16.98 -1.13
N ILE A 72 6.52 -17.56 0.05
CA ILE A 72 5.24 -18.17 0.43
C ILE A 72 4.19 -17.08 0.65
N ASN A 73 4.58 -15.94 1.23
CA ASN A 73 3.71 -14.78 1.41
C ASN A 73 4.36 -13.56 0.75
N GLY A 74 3.58 -12.79 0.01
CA GLY A 74 4.01 -11.52 -0.57
C GLY A 74 3.98 -10.36 0.42
N VAL A 75 4.41 -9.18 -0.04
CA VAL A 75 4.20 -7.92 0.68
C VAL A 75 2.70 -7.60 0.66
N PRO A 76 2.08 -7.31 1.81
CA PRO A 76 0.68 -6.86 1.84
C PRO A 76 0.47 -5.57 1.03
N SER A 77 -0.72 -5.43 0.44
CA SER A 77 -1.14 -4.14 -0.13
C SER A 77 -1.66 -3.23 0.98
N ILE A 78 -1.27 -1.96 0.99
CA ILE A 78 -1.52 -1.04 2.10
C ILE A 78 -2.64 -0.08 1.74
N PHE A 79 -3.62 0.09 2.62
CA PHE A 79 -4.66 1.11 2.47
C PHE A 79 -4.24 2.42 3.15
N VAL A 80 -4.27 3.50 2.37
CA VAL A 80 -3.94 4.85 2.82
C VAL A 80 -5.15 5.76 2.63
N ASP A 81 -5.53 6.47 3.69
CA ASP A 81 -6.54 7.52 3.62
C ASP A 81 -6.00 8.71 2.81
N LEU A 82 -6.76 9.16 1.80
CA LEU A 82 -6.33 10.23 0.90
C LEU A 82 -6.39 11.64 1.51
N GLN A 83 -7.19 11.83 2.57
CA GLN A 83 -7.39 13.14 3.20
C GLN A 83 -6.34 13.39 4.29
N GLU A 84 -6.24 12.45 5.23
CA GLU A 84 -5.34 12.49 6.39
C GLU A 84 -3.94 11.97 6.04
N LYS A 85 -3.79 11.20 4.95
CA LYS A 85 -2.53 10.56 4.53
C LYS A 85 -1.98 9.63 5.60
N GLU A 86 -2.85 8.79 6.15
CA GLU A 86 -2.53 7.81 7.19
C GLU A 86 -2.85 6.39 6.72
N VAL A 87 -2.15 5.39 7.28
CA VAL A 87 -2.44 3.98 6.98
C VAL A 87 -3.64 3.55 7.81
N VAL A 88 -4.69 3.07 7.14
CA VAL A 88 -5.94 2.65 7.78
C VAL A 88 -6.16 1.14 7.77
N GLY A 89 -5.36 0.40 7.01
CA GLY A 89 -5.49 -1.05 6.87
C GLY A 89 -4.53 -1.65 5.87
N TYR A 90 -4.64 -2.96 5.66
CA TYR A 90 -3.89 -3.68 4.64
C TYR A 90 -4.63 -4.93 4.17
N VAL A 91 -4.29 -5.39 2.97
CA VAL A 91 -4.70 -6.69 2.41
C VAL A 91 -3.50 -7.62 2.45
N PRO A 92 -3.53 -8.72 3.23
CA PRO A 92 -2.50 -9.74 3.17
C PRO A 92 -2.37 -10.33 1.76
N THR A 93 -1.16 -10.69 1.37
CA THR A 93 -0.92 -11.42 0.11
C THR A 93 -0.65 -12.88 0.46
N GLU A 94 -1.56 -13.79 0.03
CA GLU A 94 -1.40 -15.24 0.13
C GLU A 94 -0.32 -15.81 -0.80
#